data_AF-A0A2V9ZVA0-F1
#
_entry.id   AF-A0A2V9ZVA0-F1
#
_cell.length_a   1.000
_cell.length_b   1.000
_cell.length_c   1.000
_cell.angle_alpha   90.00
_cell.angle_beta   90.00
_cell.angle_gamma   90.00
#
_symmetry.space_group_name_H-M   'P 1'
#
loop_
_entity.id
_entity.type
_entity.pdbx_description
1 polymer ?
#
loop_
_entity_poly.entity_id
_entity_poly.type
_entity_poly.pdbx_seq_one_letter_code
_entity_poly.pdbx_strand_id
1 'polypeptide(L)'
;MSTHEIPANRINYLRMLQAVARPEMDLREIETIIKGEASICYRLLRYLNSAIFSFSSEIHSVRHALSMMGEREIRRWVRLIATLGAAQQKSTELVLSALVRARFCELLGLRVPHGDNDLFFLGLLSLMDVILEIP
;
A
#
# COMPACT_ATOMS: atom_id res chain seq x y z
N MET A 1 -5.91 -13.72 -18.47
CA MET A 1 -6.09 -14.65 -17.34
C MET A 1 -6.71 -13.88 -16.19
N SER A 2 -8.00 -14.08 -15.92
CA SER A 2 -8.74 -13.37 -14.85
C SER A 2 -8.26 -13.86 -13.49
N THR A 3 -7.45 -13.04 -12.81
CA THR A 3 -7.15 -13.29 -11.39
C THR A 3 -8.35 -12.77 -10.62
N HIS A 4 -9.19 -13.66 -10.10
CA HIS A 4 -10.28 -13.27 -9.21
C HIS A 4 -9.67 -12.75 -7.92
N GLU A 5 -9.55 -11.42 -7.79
CA GLU A 5 -9.17 -10.80 -6.53
C GLU A 5 -10.33 -10.92 -5.54
N ILE A 6 -10.04 -11.46 -4.36
CA ILE A 6 -11.00 -11.51 -3.25
C ILE A 6 -11.27 -10.06 -2.83
N PRO A 7 -12.52 -9.57 -2.89
CA PRO A 7 -12.83 -8.18 -2.54
C PRO A 7 -12.63 -7.98 -1.05
N ALA A 8 -11.66 -7.15 -0.69
CA ALA A 8 -11.42 -6.79 0.70
C ALA A 8 -12.50 -5.84 1.22
N ASN A 9 -12.90 -5.99 2.47
CA ASN A 9 -13.81 -5.05 3.10
C ASN A 9 -13.17 -3.63 3.15
N ARG A 10 -13.77 -2.65 2.46
CA ARG A 10 -13.29 -1.25 2.39
C ARG A 10 -12.98 -0.64 3.77
N ILE A 11 -13.72 -1.06 4.81
CA ILE A 11 -13.51 -0.60 6.19
C ILE A 11 -12.12 -1.00 6.70
N ASN A 12 -11.61 -2.17 6.33
CA ASN A 12 -10.31 -2.65 6.77
C ASN A 12 -9.17 -1.82 6.16
N TYR A 13 -9.30 -1.34 4.92
CA TYR A 13 -8.32 -0.40 4.35
C TYR A 13 -8.29 0.93 5.10
N LEU A 14 -9.45 1.49 5.45
CA LEU A 14 -9.52 2.73 6.22
C LEU A 14 -8.92 2.56 7.63
N ARG A 15 -9.20 1.43 8.29
CA ARG A 15 -8.58 1.09 9.59
C ARG A 15 -7.07 0.98 9.50
N MET A 16 -6.56 0.32 8.45
CA MET A 16 -5.11 0.23 8.23
C MET A 16 -4.50 1.61 7.97
N LEU A 17 -5.13 2.44 7.14
CA LEU A 17 -4.69 3.82 6.87
C LEU A 17 -4.65 4.65 8.15
N GLN A 18 -5.67 4.55 9.01
CA GLN A 18 -5.70 5.20 10.31
C GLN A 18 -4.57 4.71 11.22
N ALA A 19 -4.34 3.38 11.29
CA ALA A 19 -3.27 2.81 12.09
C ALA A 19 -1.87 3.28 11.64
N VAL A 20 -1.61 3.32 10.33
CA VAL A 20 -0.32 3.79 9.78
C VAL A 20 -0.20 5.32 9.67
N ALA A 21 -1.22 6.08 10.05
CA ALA A 21 -1.15 7.54 10.13
C ALA A 21 -0.69 8.03 11.52
N ARG A 22 -0.77 7.17 12.55
CA ARG A 22 -0.35 7.54 13.91
C ARG A 22 1.17 7.76 13.99
N PRO A 23 1.66 8.71 14.80
CA PRO A 23 3.09 8.94 15.00
C PRO A 23 3.79 7.67 15.51
N GLU A 24 3.19 7.02 16.51
CA GLU A 24 3.62 5.72 17.01
C GLU A 24 2.71 4.63 16.44
N MET A 25 3.29 3.76 15.62
CA MET A 25 2.55 2.69 14.96
C MET A 25 2.46 1.44 15.83
N ASP A 26 1.25 0.95 16.11
CA ASP A 26 1.06 -0.35 16.75
C ASP A 26 1.06 -1.47 15.71
N LEU A 27 2.18 -2.21 15.66
CA LEU A 27 2.34 -3.39 14.82
C LEU A 27 1.31 -4.48 15.09
N ARG A 28 0.84 -4.63 16.34
CA ARG A 28 -0.14 -5.66 16.71
C ARG A 28 -1.53 -5.32 16.18
N GLU A 29 -1.89 -4.05 16.20
CA GLU A 29 -3.13 -3.55 15.60
C GLU A 29 -3.14 -3.85 14.09
N ILE A 30 -2.04 -3.54 13.39
CA ILE A 30 -1.90 -3.83 11.95
C ILE A 30 -1.94 -5.35 11.68
N GLU A 31 -1.21 -6.15 12.46
CA GLU A 31 -1.24 -7.62 12.35
C GLU A 31 -2.68 -8.15 12.47
N THR A 32 -3.45 -7.60 13.42
CA THR A 32 -4.85 -7.99 13.68
C THR A 32 -5.75 -7.62 12.51
N ILE A 33 -5.64 -6.40 11.99
CA ILE A 33 -6.46 -5.95 10.86
C ILE A 33 -6.16 -6.79 9.61
N ILE A 34 -4.88 -7.07 9.34
CA ILE A 34 -4.47 -7.87 8.19
C ILE A 34 -5.00 -9.31 8.32
N LYS A 35 -4.82 -9.95 9.49
CA LYS A 35 -5.32 -11.32 9.74
C LYS A 35 -6.83 -11.46 9.64
N GLY A 36 -7.57 -10.38 9.94
CA GLY A 36 -9.02 -10.34 9.80
C GLY A 36 -9.53 -10.34 8.36
N GLU A 37 -8.64 -10.18 7.37
CA GLU A 37 -9.02 -10.06 5.96
C GLU A 37 -8.11 -10.90 5.05
N ALA A 38 -8.61 -12.03 4.57
CA ALA A 38 -7.84 -13.01 3.81
C ALA A 38 -7.24 -12.43 2.51
N SER A 39 -7.95 -11.52 1.84
CA SER A 39 -7.48 -10.85 0.64
C SER A 39 -6.25 -9.98 0.88
N ILE A 40 -6.20 -9.26 2.01
CA ILE A 40 -5.09 -8.41 2.43
C ILE A 40 -3.91 -9.28 2.88
N CYS A 41 -4.16 -10.35 3.64
CA CYS A 41 -3.15 -11.36 3.98
C CYS A 41 -2.43 -11.90 2.74
N TYR A 42 -3.20 -12.33 1.73
CA TYR A 42 -2.63 -12.88 0.51
C TYR A 42 -1.77 -11.84 -0.24
N ARG A 43 -2.26 -10.60 -0.36
CA ARG A 43 -1.52 -9.50 -0.99
C ARG A 43 -0.20 -9.18 -0.26
N LEU A 44 -0.17 -9.28 1.07
CA LEU A 44 1.04 -9.05 1.86
C LEU A 44 2.11 -10.10 1.55
N LEU A 45 1.73 -11.39 1.66
CA LEU A 45 2.66 -12.49 1.45
C LEU A 45 3.16 -12.52 -0.01
N ARG A 46 2.28 -12.26 -0.97
CA ARG A 46 2.67 -12.15 -2.39
C ARG A 46 3.62 -10.98 -2.67
N TYR A 47 3.41 -9.85 -2.01
CA TYR A 47 4.29 -8.69 -2.13
C TYR A 47 5.71 -9.01 -1.64
N LEU A 48 5.83 -9.63 -0.46
CA LEU A 48 7.13 -9.98 0.11
C LEU A 48 7.82 -11.15 -0.60
N ASN A 49 7.06 -12.14 -1.09
CA ASN A 49 7.62 -13.23 -1.89
C ASN A 49 7.84 -12.84 -3.36
N SER A 50 7.73 -11.56 -3.70
CA SER A 50 8.03 -11.09 -5.05
C SER A 50 9.54 -10.98 -5.29
N ALA A 51 9.93 -10.95 -6.56
CA ALA A 51 11.33 -10.82 -6.98
C ALA A 51 12.03 -9.54 -6.45
N ILE A 52 11.28 -8.58 -5.93
CA ILE A 52 11.79 -7.32 -5.36
C ILE A 52 12.64 -7.57 -4.11
N PHE A 53 12.27 -8.56 -3.28
CA PHE A 53 12.89 -8.78 -1.99
C PHE A 53 13.91 -9.94 -1.95
N SER A 54 13.95 -10.76 -3.01
CA SER A 54 14.93 -11.84 -3.22
C SER A 54 15.29 -12.64 -1.95
N PHE A 55 14.28 -13.00 -1.15
CA PHE A 55 14.51 -13.77 0.07
C PHE A 55 14.98 -15.19 -0.24
N SER A 56 15.88 -15.74 0.59
CA SER A 56 16.38 -17.11 0.46
C SER A 56 15.32 -18.17 0.77
N SER A 57 14.24 -17.78 1.45
CA SER A 57 13.14 -18.64 1.87
C SER A 57 11.81 -17.90 1.75
N GLU A 58 10.75 -18.61 1.36
CA GLU A 58 9.40 -18.05 1.29
C GLU A 58 8.86 -17.64 2.66
N ILE A 59 8.15 -16.51 2.70
CA ILE A 59 7.48 -15.98 3.88
C ILE A 59 6.04 -16.51 3.92
N HIS A 60 5.70 -17.22 5.00
CA HIS A 60 4.38 -17.87 5.16
C HIS A 60 3.50 -17.26 6.25
N SER A 61 3.97 -16.28 7.03
CA SER A 61 3.19 -15.69 8.12
C SER A 61 3.17 -14.17 8.11
N VAL A 62 2.01 -13.59 8.42
CA VAL A 62 1.80 -12.13 8.53
C VAL A 62 2.73 -11.52 9.57
N ARG A 63 2.92 -12.18 10.71
CA ARG A 63 3.82 -11.71 11.77
C ARG A 63 5.26 -11.64 11.27
N HIS A 64 5.74 -12.70 10.64
CA HIS A 64 7.09 -12.75 10.09
C HIS A 64 7.26 -11.70 8.98
N ALA A 65 6.27 -11.58 8.09
CA ALA A 65 6.22 -10.55 7.05
C ALA A 65 6.38 -9.13 7.61
N LEU A 66 5.55 -8.74 8.58
CA LEU A 66 5.61 -7.41 9.19
C LEU A 66 6.95 -7.18 9.91
N SER A 67 7.49 -8.19 10.60
CA SER A 67 8.80 -8.07 11.27
C SER A 67 9.96 -7.82 10.30
N MET A 68 9.87 -8.36 9.07
CA MET A 68 10.91 -8.23 8.05
C MET A 68 10.85 -6.86 7.32
N MET A 69 9.65 -6.29 7.15
CA MET A 69 9.46 -5.03 6.43
C MET A 69 10.01 -3.81 7.17
N GLY A 70 9.92 -3.82 8.50
CA GLY A 70 10.13 -2.62 9.30
C GLY A 70 9.02 -1.57 9.08
N GLU A 71 8.97 -0.59 9.97
CA GLU A 71 7.85 0.35 10.03
C GLU A 71 7.66 1.17 8.76
N ARG A 72 8.75 1.66 8.16
CA ARG A 72 8.69 2.49 6.95
C ARG A 72 8.03 1.76 5.77
N GLU A 73 8.43 0.52 5.51
CA GLU A 73 7.88 -0.25 4.40
C GLU A 73 6.46 -0.74 4.69
N ILE A 74 6.09 -0.97 5.97
CA ILE A 74 4.70 -1.24 6.34
C ILE A 74 3.82 -0.05 5.98
N ARG A 75 4.19 1.16 6.41
CA ARG A 75 3.42 2.38 6.09
C ARG A 75 3.26 2.55 4.58
N ARG A 76 4.33 2.33 3.81
CA ARG A 76 4.32 2.39 2.34
C ARG A 76 3.38 1.35 1.73
N TRP A 77 3.51 0.09 2.12
CA TRP A 77 2.70 -1.00 1.59
C TRP A 77 1.22 -0.81 1.91
N VAL A 78 0.88 -0.41 3.13
CA VAL A 78 -0.51 -0.13 3.53
C VAL A 78 -1.13 0.96 2.65
N ARG A 79 -0.42 2.08 2.42
CA ARG A 79 -0.90 3.17 1.55
C ARG A 79 -1.15 2.66 0.13
N LEU A 80 -0.26 1.84 -0.41
CA LEU A 80 -0.38 1.27 -1.74
C LEU A 80 -1.61 0.35 -1.86
N ILE A 81 -1.76 -0.62 -0.95
CA ILE A 81 -2.89 -1.56 -1.06
C ILE A 81 -4.24 -0.88 -0.81
N ALA A 82 -4.28 0.13 0.06
CA ALA A 82 -5.51 0.84 0.37
C ALA A 82 -5.97 1.66 -0.83
N THR A 83 -5.03 2.25 -1.57
CA THR A 83 -5.32 2.95 -2.82
C THR A 83 -5.83 1.98 -3.89
N LEU A 84 -5.15 0.83 -4.07
CA LEU A 84 -5.59 -0.22 -4.99
C LEU A 84 -6.97 -0.79 -4.62
N GLY A 85 -7.23 -0.96 -3.32
CA GLY A 85 -8.48 -1.49 -2.79
C GLY A 85 -9.66 -0.52 -2.90
N ALA A 86 -9.42 0.78 -2.70
CA ALA A 86 -10.43 1.81 -2.93
C ALA A 86 -10.90 1.81 -4.40
N ALA A 87 -9.98 1.52 -5.31
CA ALA A 87 -10.21 1.55 -6.74
C ALA A 87 -10.76 0.26 -7.36
N GLN A 88 -11.15 -0.76 -6.59
CA GLN A 88 -11.75 -1.99 -7.15
C GLN A 88 -13.10 -1.78 -7.88
N GLN A 89 -13.64 -0.56 -7.92
CA GLN A 89 -14.77 -0.17 -8.78
C GLN A 89 -14.37 0.77 -9.94
N LYS A 90 -13.10 1.12 -10.09
CA LYS A 90 -12.58 2.09 -11.07
C LYS A 90 -11.63 1.44 -12.05
N SER A 91 -11.50 2.06 -13.24
CA SER A 91 -10.61 1.56 -14.29
C SER A 91 -9.19 1.42 -13.75
N THR A 92 -8.66 0.19 -13.79
CA THR A 92 -7.31 -0.17 -13.34
C THR A 92 -6.23 0.78 -13.86
N GLU A 93 -6.45 1.38 -15.04
CA GLU A 93 -5.61 2.38 -15.71
C GLU A 93 -5.45 3.71 -14.94
N LEU A 94 -6.50 4.22 -14.28
CA LEU A 94 -6.41 5.46 -13.50
C LEU A 94 -5.54 5.27 -12.26
N VAL A 95 -5.67 4.11 -11.63
CA VAL A 95 -4.89 3.72 -10.46
C VAL A 95 -3.43 3.49 -10.83
N LEU A 96 -3.20 2.80 -11.94
CA LEU A 96 -1.87 2.64 -12.53
C LEU A 96 -1.24 3.99 -12.82
N SER A 97 -1.98 4.93 -13.40
CA SER A 97 -1.50 6.29 -13.67
C SER A 97 -1.10 7.03 -12.38
N ALA A 98 -1.90 6.94 -11.31
CA ALA A 98 -1.58 7.55 -10.03
C ALA A 98 -0.32 6.95 -9.40
N LEU A 99 -0.15 5.63 -9.49
CA LEU A 99 1.05 4.94 -9.00
C LEU A 99 2.29 5.26 -9.82
N VAL A 100 2.18 5.37 -11.14
CA VAL A 100 3.29 5.79 -12.02
C VAL A 100 3.73 7.21 -11.66
N ARG A 101 2.79 8.14 -11.44
CA ARG A 101 3.09 9.50 -11.00
C ARG A 101 3.72 9.54 -9.61
N ALA A 102 3.18 8.77 -8.66
CA ALA A 102 3.76 8.62 -7.32
C ALA A 102 5.23 8.18 -7.38
N ARG A 103 5.51 7.13 -8.17
CA ARG A 103 6.88 6.62 -8.35
C ARG A 103 7.78 7.63 -9.08
N PHE A 104 7.26 8.34 -10.07
CA PHE A 104 7.99 9.39 -10.77
C PHE A 104 8.40 10.53 -9.84
N CYS A 105 7.47 11.02 -9.02
CA CYS A 105 7.74 12.08 -8.03
C CYS A 105 8.72 11.61 -6.95
N GLU A 106 8.61 10.38 -6.47
CA GLU A 106 9.57 9.76 -5.54
C GLU A 106 10.99 9.72 -6.14
N LEU A 107 11.13 9.34 -7.42
CA LEU A 107 12.42 9.32 -8.11
C LEU A 107 12.96 10.72 -8.40
N LEU A 108 12.10 11.70 -8.62
CA LEU A 108 12.47 13.11 -8.78
C LEU A 108 13.03 13.70 -7.49
N GLY A 109 12.57 13.26 -6.32
CA GLY A 109 13.09 13.74 -5.02
C GLY A 109 14.60 13.59 -4.88
N LEU A 110 15.20 12.62 -5.57
CA LEU A 110 16.66 12.44 -5.63
C LEU A 110 17.39 13.56 -6.38
N ARG A 111 16.68 14.41 -7.13
CA ARG A 111 17.22 15.43 -8.04
C ARG A 111 16.74 16.85 -7.79
N VAL A 112 15.77 17.05 -6.91
CA VAL A 112 15.23 18.38 -6.59
C VAL A 112 15.12 18.59 -5.08
N PRO A 113 15.46 19.78 -4.57
CA PRO A 113 15.21 20.11 -3.17
C PRO A 113 13.69 20.15 -2.90
N HIS A 114 13.28 19.42 -1.88
CA HIS A 114 11.85 19.17 -1.58
C HIS A 114 11.54 19.19 -0.08
N GLY A 115 12.55 19.42 0.78
CA GLY A 115 12.39 19.40 2.24
C GLY A 115 11.92 18.04 2.75
N ASP A 116 11.05 18.06 3.77
CA ASP A 116 10.46 16.87 4.38
C ASP A 116 9.16 16.40 3.66
N ASN A 117 8.87 16.91 2.46
CA ASN A 117 7.64 16.58 1.75
C ASN A 117 7.70 15.16 1.14
N ASP A 118 6.63 14.39 1.34
CA ASP A 118 6.47 13.05 0.78
C ASP A 118 6.05 13.14 -0.70
N LEU A 119 7.05 13.13 -1.59
CA LEU A 119 6.83 13.26 -3.04
C LEU A 119 6.12 12.05 -3.66
N PHE A 120 6.24 10.86 -3.06
CA PHE A 120 5.43 9.72 -3.47
C PHE A 120 3.95 10.03 -3.24
N PHE A 121 3.63 10.55 -2.06
CA PHE A 121 2.27 10.96 -1.71
C PHE A 121 1.77 12.11 -2.60
N LEU A 122 2.61 13.08 -2.94
CA LEU A 122 2.28 14.14 -3.90
C LEU A 122 1.82 13.58 -5.25
N GLY A 123 2.60 12.64 -5.82
CA GLY A 123 2.25 12.04 -7.10
C GLY A 123 1.01 11.13 -7.03
N LEU A 124 0.80 10.46 -5.90
CA LEU A 124 -0.40 9.65 -5.65
C LEU A 124 -1.67 10.51 -5.55
N LEU A 125 -1.59 11.62 -4.80
CA LEU A 125 -2.71 12.54 -4.59
C LEU A 125 -3.08 13.34 -5.84
N SER A 126 -2.17 13.45 -6.82
CA SER A 126 -2.37 14.20 -8.07
C SER A 126 -3.52 13.71 -8.96
N LEU A 127 -4.09 12.54 -8.67
CA LEU A 127 -5.24 11.96 -9.36
C LEU A 127 -6.31 11.47 -8.37
N MET A 128 -6.18 11.81 -7.09
CA MET A 128 -7.06 11.26 -6.05
C MET A 128 -8.47 11.86 -6.12
N ASP A 129 -8.61 13.12 -6.49
CA ASP A 129 -9.88 13.77 -6.88
C ASP A 129 -10.61 12.99 -7.98
N VAL A 130 -9.91 12.63 -9.05
CA VAL A 130 -10.45 11.84 -10.18
C VAL A 130 -10.79 10.40 -9.74
N ILE A 131 -9.92 9.79 -8.93
CA ILE A 131 -10.13 8.45 -8.34
C ILE A 131 -11.23 8.48 -7.27
N LEU A 132 -11.62 9.62 -6.73
CA LEU A 132 -12.72 9.73 -5.76
C LEU A 132 -14.00 10.32 -6.34
N GLU A 133 -13.98 10.83 -7.59
CA GLU A 133 -15.12 11.56 -8.19
C GLU A 133 -15.55 12.77 -7.34
N ILE A 134 -14.57 13.43 -6.72
CA ILE A 134 -14.80 14.63 -5.91
C ILE A 134 -14.24 15.81 -6.71
N PRO A 135 -15.04 16.85 -7.01
CA PRO A 135 -14.58 18.03 -7.74
C PRO A 135 -13.57 18.88 -6.96
#